data_AF-A0A4Q4TI52-F1
#
_entry.id   AF-A0A4Q4TI52-F1
#
_cell.length_a   1.000
_cell.length_b   1.000
_cell.length_c   1.000
_cell.angle_alpha   90.00
_cell.angle_beta   90.00
_cell.angle_gamma   90.00
#
_symmetry.space_group_name_H-M   'P 1'
#
loop_
_entity.id
_entity.type
_entity.pdbx_description
1 polymer ?
#
loop_
_entity_poly.entity_id
_entity_poly.type
_entity_poly.pdbx_seq_one_letter_code
_entity_poly.pdbx_strand_id
1 'polypeptide(L)'
;MLRFSLTGASTKHTVNESLIAKVTDYVKDYMSHYDPSHDFSHIRRVVHLASHIQASMPHTSRDVVVLSALLHDVGDEKYLKPGEDASRLAHDVLISMGAPAGLANEVQAICLGVSYSSEVKDPARVVELIKKHPELAAVQDADRLDAIGAVGIERAFTFGGAKNRSLEQTMAHFEEKLVRLEGTMKTDVGRRLAKERTDRLRLMQEWWAAETDGVGDVQDITSLSLPVNGRQATSQDAVEFGSVSSHSASSGPLLYTAAQGNA
;
A
#
# COMPACT_ATOMS: atom_id res chain seq x y z
N MET A 1 -9.61 -16.03 51.12
CA MET A 1 -10.07 -15.20 49.99
C MET A 1 -9.05 -14.08 49.75
N LEU A 2 -8.05 -14.33 48.91
CA LEU A 2 -7.11 -13.29 48.49
C LEU A 2 -7.74 -12.50 47.34
N ARG A 3 -8.03 -11.21 47.58
CA ARG A 3 -8.42 -10.27 46.54
C ARG A 3 -7.15 -9.85 45.79
N PHE A 4 -7.00 -10.35 44.56
CA PHE A 4 -6.08 -9.78 43.59
C PHE A 4 -6.62 -8.41 43.17
N SER A 5 -5.96 -7.36 43.64
CA SER A 5 -6.10 -6.02 43.08
C SER A 5 -5.36 -6.00 41.74
N LEU A 6 -6.10 -6.06 40.64
CA LEU A 6 -5.57 -5.82 39.30
C LEU A 6 -5.38 -4.31 39.11
N THR A 7 -4.21 -3.83 39.51
CA THR A 7 -3.68 -2.52 39.12
C THR A 7 -3.22 -2.54 37.67
N GLY A 8 -3.68 -1.58 36.86
CA GLY A 8 -3.02 -1.20 35.60
C GLY A 8 -3.90 -1.26 34.35
N ALA A 9 -5.05 -0.59 34.33
CA ALA A 9 -5.71 -0.26 33.06
C ALA A 9 -4.84 0.75 32.30
N SER A 10 -4.29 0.34 31.15
CA SER A 10 -3.59 1.19 30.20
C SER A 10 -4.54 2.32 29.75
N THR A 11 -4.29 3.54 30.20
CA THR A 11 -5.03 4.74 29.77
C THR A 11 -4.63 5.10 28.34
N LYS A 12 -5.12 4.32 27.38
CA LYS A 12 -4.96 4.63 25.95
C LYS A 12 -5.84 5.83 25.63
N HIS A 13 -5.17 6.91 25.22
CA HIS A 13 -5.73 8.23 24.95
C HIS A 13 -7.12 8.18 24.30
N THR A 14 -8.09 8.91 24.84
CA THR A 14 -9.37 9.14 24.16
C THR A 14 -9.13 10.10 22.99
N VAL A 15 -9.05 9.57 21.77
CA VAL A 15 -8.89 10.36 20.57
C VAL A 15 -10.26 10.80 20.08
N ASN A 16 -10.45 12.11 19.93
CA ASN A 16 -11.67 12.66 19.35
C ASN A 16 -11.65 12.40 17.83
N GLU A 17 -12.77 11.93 17.25
CA GLU A 17 -12.90 11.71 15.80
C GLU A 17 -12.51 12.95 14.97
N SER A 18 -12.72 14.15 15.52
CA SER A 18 -12.29 15.41 14.90
C SER A 18 -10.77 15.54 14.73
N LEU A 19 -9.94 14.90 15.58
CA LEU A 19 -8.49 14.89 15.39
C LEU A 19 -8.12 14.04 14.18
N ILE A 20 -8.69 12.83 14.06
CA ILE A 20 -8.43 11.95 12.91
C ILE A 20 -8.86 12.64 11.61
N ALA A 21 -10.00 13.33 11.59
CA ALA A 21 -10.44 14.09 10.42
C ALA A 21 -9.45 15.19 10.03
N LYS A 22 -9.00 16.03 10.98
CA LYS A 22 -7.99 17.08 10.73
C LYS A 22 -6.68 16.52 10.21
N VAL A 23 -6.18 15.43 10.79
CA VAL A 23 -4.95 14.76 10.35
C VAL A 23 -5.15 14.18 8.95
N THR A 24 -6.32 13.60 8.66
CA THR A 24 -6.64 13.07 7.33
C THR A 24 -6.61 14.16 6.26
N ASP A 25 -7.21 15.32 6.54
CA ASP A 25 -7.20 16.47 5.62
C ASP A 25 -5.79 17.01 5.40
N TYR A 26 -4.99 17.11 6.47
CA TYR A 26 -3.59 17.51 6.37
C TYR A 26 -2.78 16.53 5.52
N VAL A 27 -2.89 15.22 5.76
CA VAL A 27 -2.13 14.22 4.99
C VAL A 27 -2.56 14.22 3.53
N LYS A 28 -3.86 14.41 3.24
CA LYS A 28 -4.36 14.51 1.88
C LYS A 28 -3.72 15.70 1.13
N ASP A 29 -3.59 16.85 1.79
CA ASP A 29 -2.92 18.03 1.23
C ASP A 29 -1.41 17.80 1.09
N TYR A 30 -0.77 17.28 2.13
CA TYR A 30 0.67 16.98 2.15
C TYR A 30 1.08 16.03 1.00
N MET A 31 0.31 14.96 0.78
CA MET A 31 0.57 13.95 -0.25
C MET A 31 0.14 14.38 -1.66
N SER A 32 -0.55 15.51 -1.83
CA SER A 32 -1.08 15.96 -3.14
C SER A 32 0.01 16.29 -4.16
N HIS A 33 1.24 16.48 -3.71
CA HIS A 33 2.41 16.80 -4.53
C HIS A 33 3.21 15.56 -4.94
N TYR A 34 2.81 14.37 -4.49
CA TYR A 34 3.56 13.13 -4.70
C TYR A 34 3.11 12.38 -5.94
N ASP A 35 3.98 11.53 -6.46
CA ASP A 35 3.64 10.68 -7.60
C ASP A 35 2.62 9.60 -7.18
N PRO A 36 1.88 8.99 -8.14
CA PRO A 36 0.79 8.07 -7.84
C PRO A 36 1.21 6.81 -7.04
N SER A 37 2.50 6.50 -6.93
CA SER A 37 2.98 5.37 -6.12
C SER A 37 3.04 5.67 -4.61
N HIS A 38 2.98 6.95 -4.20
CA HIS A 38 3.02 7.43 -2.81
C HIS A 38 1.93 8.47 -2.52
N ASP A 39 0.81 8.42 -3.24
CA ASP A 39 -0.29 9.37 -3.09
C ASP A 39 -1.17 9.09 -1.86
N PHE A 40 -2.19 9.92 -1.65
CA PHE A 40 -3.16 9.70 -0.57
C PHE A 40 -3.92 8.36 -0.71
N SER A 41 -4.02 7.79 -1.91
CA SER A 41 -4.64 6.48 -2.12
C SER A 41 -3.83 5.36 -1.45
N HIS A 42 -2.50 5.43 -1.51
CA HIS A 42 -1.61 4.55 -0.73
C HIS A 42 -1.92 4.65 0.77
N ILE A 43 -1.92 5.86 1.34
CA ILE A 43 -2.22 6.07 2.76
C ILE A 43 -3.57 5.46 3.15
N ARG A 44 -4.61 5.66 2.33
CA ARG A 44 -5.95 5.10 2.59
C ARG A 44 -5.93 3.57 2.65
N ARG A 45 -5.21 2.90 1.75
CA ARG A 45 -5.09 1.43 1.75
C ARG A 45 -4.31 0.95 2.96
N VAL A 46 -3.23 1.63 3.34
CA VAL A 46 -2.45 1.32 4.54
C VAL A 46 -3.30 1.47 5.80
N VAL A 47 -4.05 2.57 5.96
CA VAL A 47 -4.97 2.77 7.11
C VAL A 47 -6.02 1.65 7.18
N HIS A 48 -6.59 1.26 6.04
CA HIS A 48 -7.57 0.18 5.98
C HIS A 48 -6.95 -1.16 6.41
N LEU A 49 -5.78 -1.52 5.85
CA LEU A 49 -5.09 -2.77 6.19
C LEU A 49 -4.62 -2.79 7.64
N ALA A 50 -4.07 -1.67 8.14
CA ALA A 50 -3.61 -1.55 9.52
C ALA A 50 -4.79 -1.72 10.49
N SER A 51 -5.94 -1.12 10.20
CA SER A 51 -7.16 -1.29 10.98
C SER A 51 -7.66 -2.74 10.96
N HIS A 52 -7.60 -3.40 9.80
CA HIS A 52 -7.99 -4.81 9.67
C HIS A 52 -7.08 -5.74 10.49
N ILE A 53 -5.76 -5.51 10.44
CA ILE A 53 -4.79 -6.29 11.23
C ILE A 53 -4.98 -6.02 12.72
N GLN A 54 -5.09 -4.75 13.11
CA GLN A 54 -5.30 -4.30 14.49
C GLN A 54 -6.52 -4.96 15.15
N ALA A 55 -7.59 -5.23 14.39
CA ALA A 55 -8.78 -5.91 14.90
C ALA A 55 -8.49 -7.31 15.49
N SER A 56 -7.37 -7.93 15.12
CA SER A 56 -6.92 -9.23 15.66
C SER A 56 -5.87 -9.11 16.78
N MET A 57 -5.46 -7.89 17.14
CA MET A 57 -4.39 -7.63 18.10
C MET A 57 -4.95 -7.10 19.42
N PRO A 58 -5.21 -7.96 20.41
CA PRO A 58 -5.66 -7.51 21.72
C PRO A 58 -4.62 -6.57 22.34
N HIS A 59 -5.07 -5.61 23.14
CA HIS A 59 -4.21 -4.62 23.80
C HIS A 59 -3.50 -3.63 22.87
N THR A 60 -3.98 -3.42 21.65
CA THR A 60 -3.59 -2.30 20.77
C THR A 60 -4.64 -1.19 20.75
N SER A 61 -4.24 0.06 20.52
CA SER A 61 -5.14 1.19 20.34
C SER A 61 -5.44 1.38 18.86
N ARG A 62 -6.72 1.29 18.49
CA ARG A 62 -7.17 1.58 17.12
C ARG A 62 -6.78 2.99 16.69
N ASP A 63 -6.94 3.98 17.56
CA ASP A 63 -6.69 5.38 17.18
C ASP A 63 -5.20 5.66 17.00
N VAL A 64 -4.33 5.04 17.80
CA VAL A 64 -2.87 5.11 17.59
C VAL A 64 -2.50 4.46 16.26
N VAL A 65 -3.04 3.28 15.94
CA VAL A 65 -2.78 2.62 14.64
C VAL A 65 -3.23 3.50 13.47
N VAL A 66 -4.43 4.08 13.55
CA VAL A 66 -4.97 4.94 12.48
C VAL A 66 -4.11 6.20 12.30
N LEU A 67 -3.77 6.90 13.39
CA LEU A 67 -2.94 8.11 13.32
C LEU A 67 -1.53 7.80 12.82
N SER A 68 -0.91 6.71 13.29
CA SER A 68 0.40 6.27 12.81
C SER A 68 0.38 5.87 11.35
N ALA A 69 -0.65 5.15 10.89
CA ALA A 69 -0.79 4.80 9.48
C ALA A 69 -1.04 6.03 8.58
N LEU A 70 -1.80 7.03 9.05
CA LEU A 70 -1.97 8.30 8.35
C LEU A 70 -0.65 9.07 8.20
N LEU A 71 0.18 9.08 9.24
CA LEU A 71 1.38 9.93 9.33
C LEU A 71 2.69 9.22 8.96
N HIS A 72 2.69 7.91 8.65
CA HIS A 72 3.93 7.14 8.52
C HIS A 72 4.89 7.65 7.43
N ASP A 73 4.35 8.20 6.34
CA ASP A 73 5.12 8.79 5.23
C ASP A 73 5.29 10.32 5.36
N VAL A 74 4.72 10.93 6.39
CA VAL A 74 4.94 12.35 6.68
C VAL A 74 6.35 12.50 7.26
N GLY A 75 7.22 13.19 6.53
CA GLY A 75 8.63 13.34 6.88
C GLY A 75 9.54 12.22 6.35
N ASP A 76 9.11 11.44 5.34
CA ASP A 76 10.06 10.61 4.58
C ASP A 76 11.15 11.52 3.97
N GLU A 77 12.41 11.14 4.17
CA GLU A 77 13.61 11.87 3.71
C GLU A 77 13.57 12.26 2.23
N LYS A 78 12.86 11.50 1.40
CA LYS A 78 12.69 11.78 -0.03
C LYS A 78 11.92 13.07 -0.31
N TYR A 79 11.13 13.55 0.65
CA TYR A 79 10.17 14.63 0.46
C TYR A 79 10.23 15.73 1.53
N LEU A 80 11.15 15.62 2.49
CA LEU A 80 11.42 16.66 3.48
C LEU A 80 11.80 17.97 2.80
N LYS A 81 11.16 19.07 3.24
CA LYS A 81 11.57 20.41 2.82
C LYS A 81 12.80 20.85 3.61
N PRO A 82 13.63 21.76 3.06
CA PRO A 82 14.75 22.32 3.79
C PRO A 82 14.31 22.93 5.13
N GLY A 83 14.88 22.43 6.24
CA GLY A 83 14.57 22.90 7.59
C GLY A 83 13.52 22.07 8.35
N GLU A 84 12.90 21.08 7.73
CA GLU A 84 12.02 20.12 8.43
C GLU A 84 12.83 19.02 9.11
N ASP A 85 12.39 18.60 10.30
CA ASP A 85 12.98 17.52 11.08
C ASP A 85 12.05 16.30 11.08
N ALA A 86 12.40 15.28 10.28
CA ALA A 86 11.66 14.03 10.21
C ALA A 86 11.51 13.32 11.56
N SER A 87 12.43 13.54 12.50
CA SER A 87 12.36 12.93 13.83
C SER A 87 11.23 13.50 14.70
N ARG A 88 10.62 14.62 14.27
CA ARG A 88 9.61 15.36 15.02
C ARG A 88 8.35 15.74 14.25
N LEU A 89 8.35 15.63 12.92
CA LEU A 89 7.27 16.20 12.10
C LEU A 89 5.88 15.64 12.45
N ALA A 90 5.74 14.32 12.61
CA ALA A 90 4.45 13.72 12.98
C ALA A 90 4.00 14.16 14.38
N HIS A 91 4.93 14.29 15.33
CA HIS A 91 4.65 14.84 16.65
C HIS A 91 4.14 16.29 16.55
N ASP A 92 4.87 17.16 15.85
CA ASP A 92 4.58 18.59 15.78
C ASP A 92 3.24 18.85 15.05
N VAL A 93 2.91 18.07 14.02
CA VAL A 93 1.59 18.07 13.36
C VAL A 93 0.49 17.74 14.37
N LEU A 94 0.63 16.67 15.15
CA LEU A 94 -0.38 16.27 16.13
C LEU A 94 -0.57 17.33 17.23
N ILE A 95 0.52 17.90 17.75
CA ILE A 95 0.47 18.99 18.74
C ILE A 95 -0.27 20.20 18.17
N SER A 96 0.03 20.60 16.92
CA SER A 96 -0.62 21.74 16.28
C SER A 96 -2.14 21.56 16.12
N MET A 97 -2.62 20.32 16.10
CA MET A 97 -4.04 19.96 16.00
C MET A 97 -4.71 19.74 17.36
N GLY A 98 -3.98 19.94 18.47
CA GLY A 98 -4.48 19.83 19.84
C GLY A 98 -4.38 18.43 20.43
N ALA A 99 -3.56 17.54 19.86
CA ALA A 99 -3.32 16.22 20.45
C ALA A 99 -2.53 16.33 21.77
N PRO A 100 -2.79 15.46 22.76
CA PRO A 100 -1.93 15.35 23.93
C PRO A 100 -0.50 14.95 23.56
N ALA A 101 0.51 15.52 24.23
CA ALA A 101 1.91 15.22 23.96
C ALA A 101 2.27 13.73 24.12
N GLY A 102 1.62 13.01 25.03
CA GLY A 102 1.80 11.56 25.18
C GLY A 102 1.44 10.79 23.90
N LEU A 103 0.29 11.12 23.31
CA LEU A 103 -0.18 10.54 22.05
C LEU A 103 0.75 10.91 20.89
N ALA A 104 1.13 12.19 20.81
CA ALA A 104 2.02 12.68 19.75
C ALA A 104 3.40 11.98 19.79
N ASN A 105 3.96 11.78 20.98
CA ASN A 105 5.22 11.05 21.18
C ASN A 105 5.10 9.57 20.79
N GLU A 106 3.98 8.92 21.15
CA GLU A 106 3.73 7.52 20.80
C GLU A 106 3.61 7.35 19.27
N VAL A 107 2.80 8.18 18.62
CA VAL A 107 2.63 8.13 17.16
C VAL A 107 3.95 8.39 16.43
N GLN A 108 4.71 9.41 16.85
CA GLN A 108 6.03 9.71 16.26
C GLN A 108 7.00 8.54 16.42
N ALA A 109 7.04 7.91 17.60
CA ALA A 109 7.90 6.74 17.83
C ALA A 109 7.55 5.60 16.87
N ILE A 110 6.25 5.33 16.67
CA ILE A 110 5.78 4.32 15.71
C ILE A 110 6.18 4.70 14.29
N CYS A 111 5.94 5.93 13.83
CA CYS A 111 6.29 6.37 12.47
C CYS A 111 7.79 6.15 12.15
N LEU A 112 8.69 6.46 13.09
CA LEU A 112 10.14 6.20 12.95
C LEU A 112 10.52 4.70 12.91
N GLY A 113 9.58 3.83 13.25
CA GLY A 113 9.73 2.38 13.17
C GLY A 113 9.19 1.76 11.88
N VAL A 114 8.37 2.47 11.08
CA VAL A 114 7.62 1.82 9.98
C VAL A 114 8.52 1.39 8.82
N SER A 115 9.41 2.28 8.37
CA SER A 115 10.21 2.08 7.15
C SER A 115 11.03 0.78 7.16
N TYR A 116 10.91 0.02 6.06
CA TYR A 116 11.71 -1.19 5.81
C TYR A 116 13.22 -0.93 5.91
N SER A 117 13.69 0.18 5.33
CA SER A 117 15.12 0.53 5.33
C SER A 117 15.63 0.79 6.75
N SER A 118 14.79 1.39 7.61
CA SER A 118 15.11 1.62 9.01
C SER A 118 15.16 0.32 9.82
N GLU A 119 14.32 -0.66 9.50
CA GLU A 119 14.37 -1.99 10.13
C GLU A 119 15.64 -2.76 9.70
N VAL A 120 15.98 -2.77 8.42
CA VAL A 120 17.17 -3.50 7.93
C VAL A 120 18.46 -2.97 8.57
N LYS A 121 18.55 -1.65 8.81
CA LYS A 121 19.70 -1.02 9.47
C LYS A 121 19.84 -1.43 10.95
N ASP A 122 18.72 -1.57 11.66
CA ASP A 122 18.71 -1.92 13.09
C ASP A 122 17.47 -2.76 13.47
N PRO A 123 17.50 -4.09 13.24
CA PRO A 123 16.38 -4.96 13.54
C PRO A 123 16.09 -5.06 15.03
N ALA A 124 17.12 -4.97 15.88
CA ALA A 124 16.98 -5.07 17.33
C ALA A 124 16.16 -3.91 17.90
N ARG A 125 16.42 -2.69 17.41
CA ARG A 125 15.62 -1.51 17.77
C ARG A 125 14.14 -1.68 17.42
N VAL A 126 13.82 -2.23 16.25
CA VAL A 126 12.41 -2.45 15.85
C VAL A 126 11.74 -3.48 16.76
N VAL A 127 12.43 -4.56 17.13
CA VAL A 127 11.90 -5.55 18.08
C VAL A 127 11.57 -4.91 19.43
N GLU A 128 12.48 -4.10 19.98
CA GLU A 128 12.23 -3.39 21.25
C GLU A 128 11.12 -2.35 21.12
N LEU A 129 11.03 -1.68 19.97
CA LEU A 129 9.99 -0.69 19.70
C LEU A 129 8.61 -1.34 19.61
N ILE A 130 8.48 -2.51 18.97
CA ILE A 130 7.22 -3.28 18.91
C ILE A 130 6.81 -3.76 20.31
N LYS A 131 7.77 -4.16 21.18
CA LYS A 131 7.44 -4.52 22.57
C LYS A 131 6.83 -3.35 23.34
N LYS A 132 7.33 -2.13 23.08
CA LYS A 132 6.84 -0.91 23.73
C LYS A 132 5.54 -0.39 23.10
N HIS A 133 5.42 -0.50 21.78
CA HIS A 133 4.32 0.00 20.96
C HIS A 133 3.86 -1.08 19.97
N PRO A 134 3.04 -2.07 20.41
CA PRO A 134 2.61 -3.19 19.58
C PRO A 134 1.85 -2.75 18.32
N GLU A 135 1.26 -1.56 18.31
CA GLU A 135 0.64 -0.90 17.16
C GLU A 135 1.57 -0.83 15.95
N LEU A 136 2.89 -0.70 16.18
CA LEU A 136 3.89 -0.67 15.11
C LEU A 136 3.84 -1.93 14.23
N ALA A 137 3.58 -3.10 14.81
CA ALA A 137 3.49 -4.33 14.04
C ALA A 137 2.34 -4.31 13.03
N ALA A 138 1.19 -3.71 13.38
CA ALA A 138 0.06 -3.56 12.46
C ALA A 138 0.38 -2.58 11.32
N VAL A 139 1.00 -1.45 11.63
CA VAL A 139 1.33 -0.41 10.65
C VAL A 139 2.43 -0.89 9.69
N GLN A 140 3.48 -1.54 10.19
CA GLN A 140 4.54 -2.13 9.34
C GLN A 140 3.98 -3.18 8.39
N ASP A 141 3.16 -4.11 8.88
CA ASP A 141 2.57 -5.14 8.03
C ASP A 141 1.66 -4.52 6.97
N ALA A 142 0.86 -3.53 7.33
CA ALA A 142 -0.04 -2.85 6.41
C ALA A 142 0.70 -2.12 5.27
N ASP A 143 1.76 -1.37 5.59
CA ASP A 143 2.60 -0.70 4.60
C ASP A 143 3.25 -1.71 3.64
N ARG A 144 3.85 -2.77 4.18
CA ARG A 144 4.48 -3.84 3.39
C ARG A 144 3.50 -4.58 2.52
N LEU A 145 2.30 -4.86 3.03
CA LEU A 145 1.23 -5.49 2.26
C LEU A 145 0.84 -4.64 1.06
N ASP A 146 0.81 -3.31 1.19
CA ASP A 146 0.51 -2.41 0.07
C ASP A 146 1.65 -2.33 -0.97
N ALA A 147 2.85 -2.80 -0.62
CA ALA A 147 3.99 -2.90 -1.54
C ALA A 147 4.03 -4.24 -2.31
N ILE A 148 3.13 -5.19 -2.02
CA ILE A 148 3.07 -6.51 -2.67
C ILE A 148 1.68 -6.84 -3.23
N GLY A 149 1.57 -7.89 -4.01
CA GLY A 149 0.34 -8.25 -4.72
C GLY A 149 0.07 -7.34 -5.92
N ALA A 150 -1.17 -7.33 -6.41
CA ALA A 150 -1.54 -6.57 -7.61
C ALA A 150 -1.23 -5.07 -7.50
N VAL A 151 -1.56 -4.45 -6.37
CA VAL A 151 -1.21 -3.05 -6.07
C VAL A 151 0.30 -2.86 -6.02
N GLY A 152 1.03 -3.79 -5.40
CA GLY A 152 2.50 -3.74 -5.34
C GLY A 152 3.15 -3.75 -6.72
N ILE A 153 2.64 -4.56 -7.65
CA ILE A 153 3.08 -4.61 -9.05
C ILE A 153 2.90 -3.25 -9.71
N GLU A 154 1.69 -2.70 -9.66
CA GLU A 154 1.36 -1.40 -10.26
C GLU A 154 2.25 -0.28 -9.68
N ARG A 155 2.40 -0.24 -8.35
CA ARG A 155 3.23 0.76 -7.68
C ARG A 155 4.70 0.65 -8.07
N ALA A 156 5.24 -0.58 -8.17
CA ALA A 156 6.63 -0.80 -8.55
C ALA A 156 6.92 -0.26 -9.95
N PHE A 157 6.06 -0.54 -10.93
CA PHE A 157 6.20 -0.04 -12.29
C PHE A 157 5.93 1.47 -12.41
N THR A 158 4.96 2.00 -11.67
CA THR A 158 4.68 3.44 -11.62
C THR A 158 5.88 4.22 -11.07
N PHE A 159 6.45 3.77 -9.94
CA PHE A 159 7.65 4.36 -9.37
C PHE A 159 8.86 4.19 -10.28
N GLY A 160 9.01 3.01 -10.89
CA GLY A 160 10.06 2.73 -11.87
C GLY A 160 10.05 3.74 -13.02
N GLY A 161 8.89 3.94 -13.65
CA GLY A 161 8.69 4.93 -14.71
C GLY A 161 9.00 6.36 -14.24
N ALA A 162 8.49 6.76 -13.08
CA ALA A 162 8.75 8.09 -12.52
C ALA A 162 10.24 8.34 -12.20
N LYS A 163 11.03 7.28 -11.97
CA LYS A 163 12.47 7.33 -11.72
C LYS A 163 13.32 6.95 -12.95
N ASN A 164 12.73 6.87 -14.14
CA ASN A 164 13.41 6.44 -15.38
C ASN A 164 14.15 5.09 -15.24
N ARG A 165 13.60 4.17 -14.46
CA ARG A 165 14.06 2.80 -14.33
C ARG A 165 13.46 1.96 -15.46
N SER A 166 14.25 1.06 -16.06
CA SER A 166 13.74 0.15 -17.08
C SER A 166 12.73 -0.86 -16.50
N LEU A 167 11.97 -1.52 -17.36
CA LEU A 167 11.04 -2.57 -16.93
C LEU A 167 11.79 -3.76 -16.33
N GLU A 168 12.94 -4.13 -16.91
CA GLU A 168 13.82 -5.21 -16.43
C GLU A 168 14.40 -4.88 -15.05
N GLN A 169 14.89 -3.65 -14.86
CA GLN A 169 15.36 -3.19 -13.55
C GLN A 169 14.23 -3.15 -12.52
N THR A 170 13.00 -2.83 -12.94
CA THR A 170 11.83 -2.88 -12.06
C THR A 170 11.47 -4.33 -11.73
N MET A 171 11.56 -5.26 -12.68
CA MET A 171 11.31 -6.67 -12.45
C MET A 171 12.37 -7.30 -11.54
N ALA A 172 13.64 -6.92 -11.69
CA ALA A 172 14.72 -7.33 -10.77
C ALA A 172 14.43 -6.90 -9.32
N HIS A 173 13.77 -5.75 -9.12
CA HIS A 173 13.38 -5.28 -7.80
C HIS A 173 12.41 -6.22 -7.05
N PHE A 174 11.65 -7.05 -7.78
CA PHE A 174 10.72 -8.00 -7.18
C PHE A 174 11.48 -9.03 -6.32
N GLU A 175 12.55 -9.61 -6.86
CA GLU A 175 13.39 -10.60 -6.17
C GLU A 175 14.29 -9.99 -5.09
N GLU A 176 14.81 -8.79 -5.36
CA GLU A 176 15.68 -8.09 -4.43
C GLU A 176 14.97 -7.72 -3.14
N LYS A 177 13.69 -7.34 -3.24
CA LYS A 177 12.94 -6.75 -2.12
C LYS A 177 11.53 -7.31 -1.97
N LEU A 178 10.67 -7.18 -2.98
CA LEU A 178 9.21 -7.33 -2.79
C LEU A 178 8.81 -8.73 -2.33
N VAL A 179 9.36 -9.78 -2.95
CA VAL A 179 9.09 -11.17 -2.58
C VAL A 179 9.58 -11.47 -1.15
N ARG A 180 10.66 -10.81 -0.71
CA ARG A 180 11.23 -11.00 0.63
C ARG A 180 10.38 -10.39 1.74
N LEU A 181 9.48 -9.46 1.42
CA LEU A 181 8.62 -8.81 2.42
C LEU A 181 7.71 -9.82 3.13
N GLU A 182 7.31 -10.91 2.47
CA GLU A 182 6.53 -12.01 3.06
C GLU A 182 7.12 -12.49 4.40
N GLY A 183 8.44 -12.73 4.41
CA GLY A 183 9.16 -13.24 5.58
C GLY A 183 9.40 -12.22 6.70
N THR A 184 9.02 -10.95 6.48
CA THR A 184 9.27 -9.87 7.45
C THR A 184 8.02 -9.44 8.23
N MET A 185 6.87 -10.04 7.92
CA MET A 185 5.59 -9.72 8.55
C MET A 185 5.57 -10.08 10.04
N LYS A 186 5.04 -9.18 10.87
CA LYS A 186 5.03 -9.25 12.33
C LYS A 186 3.84 -10.03 12.86
N THR A 187 2.69 -9.88 12.24
CA THR A 187 1.39 -10.41 12.69
C THR A 187 0.98 -11.66 11.92
N ASP A 188 0.14 -12.51 12.51
CA ASP A 188 -0.40 -13.71 11.83
C ASP A 188 -1.31 -13.34 10.66
N VAL A 189 -2.11 -12.27 10.80
CA VAL A 189 -2.94 -11.74 9.71
C VAL A 189 -2.06 -11.22 8.58
N GLY A 190 -1.02 -10.44 8.92
CA GLY A 190 -0.04 -9.95 7.96
C GLY A 190 0.63 -11.08 7.18
N ARG A 191 1.13 -12.12 7.87
CA ARG A 191 1.72 -13.31 7.24
C ARG A 191 0.77 -14.01 6.26
N ARG A 192 -0.49 -14.26 6.64
CA ARG A 192 -1.47 -14.89 5.74
C ARG A 192 -1.73 -14.07 4.49
N LEU A 193 -1.99 -12.77 4.65
CA LEU A 193 -2.26 -11.88 3.53
C LEU A 193 -1.04 -11.73 2.62
N ALA A 194 0.16 -11.68 3.22
CA ALA A 194 1.40 -11.54 2.49
C ALA A 194 1.72 -12.74 1.64
N LYS A 195 1.42 -13.95 2.12
CA LYS A 195 1.55 -15.17 1.31
C LYS A 195 0.78 -15.07 -0.01
N GLU A 196 -0.52 -14.77 0.08
CA GLU A 196 -1.39 -14.66 -1.10
C GLU A 196 -0.96 -13.53 -2.04
N ARG A 197 -0.49 -12.40 -1.50
CA ARG A 197 0.01 -11.28 -2.31
C ARG A 197 1.37 -11.57 -2.94
N THR A 198 2.23 -12.34 -2.29
CA THR A 198 3.54 -12.74 -2.83
C THR A 198 3.38 -13.77 -3.95
N ASP A 199 2.42 -14.69 -3.83
CA ASP A 199 2.11 -15.65 -4.89
C ASP A 199 1.68 -14.92 -6.20
N ARG A 200 1.00 -13.77 -6.11
CA ARG A 200 0.71 -12.91 -7.28
C ARG A 200 1.96 -12.28 -7.90
N LEU A 201 2.96 -11.91 -7.09
CA LEU A 201 4.23 -11.38 -7.61
C LEU A 201 4.97 -12.45 -8.42
N ARG A 202 5.06 -13.66 -7.86
CA ARG A 202 5.69 -14.81 -8.53
C ARG A 202 5.01 -15.13 -9.86
N LEU A 203 3.68 -15.15 -9.87
CA LEU A 203 2.92 -15.36 -11.10
C LEU A 203 3.17 -14.28 -12.17
N MET A 204 3.27 -13.01 -11.75
CA MET A 204 3.64 -11.93 -12.67
C MET A 204 5.06 -12.11 -13.24
N GLN A 205 6.01 -12.57 -12.43
CA GLN A 205 7.37 -12.86 -12.88
C GLN A 205 7.41 -14.03 -13.87
N GLU A 206 6.58 -15.06 -13.66
CA GLU A 206 6.41 -16.17 -14.60
C GLU A 206 5.88 -15.70 -15.95
N TRP A 207 4.82 -14.87 -15.97
CA TRP A 207 4.29 -14.26 -17.20
C TRP A 207 5.34 -13.39 -17.90
N TRP A 208 6.00 -12.52 -17.15
CA TRP A 208 7.07 -11.67 -17.68
C TRP A 208 8.18 -12.49 -18.32
N ALA A 209 8.66 -13.53 -17.65
CA ALA A 209 9.70 -14.40 -18.18
C ALA A 209 9.23 -15.09 -19.47
N ALA A 210 8.01 -15.65 -19.49
CA ALA A 210 7.47 -16.30 -20.68
C ALA A 210 7.32 -15.35 -21.89
N GLU A 211 7.07 -14.07 -21.65
CA GLU A 211 6.87 -13.06 -22.69
C GLU A 211 8.18 -12.38 -23.15
N THR A 212 9.22 -12.39 -22.32
CA THR A 212 10.49 -11.70 -22.59
C THR A 212 11.69 -12.64 -22.82
N ASP A 213 11.53 -13.94 -22.58
CA ASP A 213 12.57 -14.92 -22.85
C ASP A 213 12.97 -14.92 -24.34
N GLY A 214 14.27 -14.91 -24.60
CA GLY A 214 14.81 -14.81 -25.97
C GLY A 214 14.75 -13.42 -26.61
N VAL A 215 14.20 -12.39 -25.96
CA VAL A 215 14.18 -10.98 -26.44
C VAL A 215 15.43 -10.19 -26.03
N GLY A 216 16.32 -10.81 -25.24
CA GLY A 216 17.48 -10.14 -24.62
C GLY A 216 18.36 -9.37 -25.60
N ASP A 217 18.70 -8.13 -25.23
CA ASP A 217 19.60 -7.15 -25.87
C ASP A 217 19.98 -7.44 -27.34
N VAL A 218 18.96 -7.64 -28.18
CA VAL A 218 19.15 -7.87 -29.60
C VAL A 218 19.49 -6.53 -30.23
N GLN A 219 20.78 -6.17 -30.26
CA GLN A 219 21.27 -4.97 -30.94
C GLN A 219 20.94 -4.97 -32.45
N ASP A 220 20.64 -6.15 -33.00
CA ASP A 220 20.25 -6.34 -34.39
C ASP A 220 18.90 -7.05 -34.51
N ILE A 221 17.83 -6.26 -34.49
CA ILE A 221 16.43 -6.72 -34.63
C ILE A 221 16.19 -7.56 -35.89
N THR A 222 17.11 -7.57 -36.85
CA THR A 222 17.00 -8.38 -38.07
C THR A 222 17.34 -9.85 -37.85
N SER A 223 17.93 -10.19 -36.70
CA SER A 223 18.27 -11.56 -36.29
C SER A 223 17.17 -12.26 -35.48
N LEU A 224 16.05 -11.59 -35.20
CA LEU A 224 14.89 -12.21 -34.54
C LEU A 224 14.31 -13.30 -35.44
N SER A 225 14.71 -14.55 -35.18
CA SER A 225 14.01 -15.72 -35.71
C SER A 225 12.67 -15.85 -34.98
N LEU A 226 11.57 -15.55 -35.68
CA LEU A 226 10.23 -15.84 -35.19
C LEU A 226 10.15 -17.33 -34.81
N PRO A 227 9.60 -17.70 -33.65
CA PRO A 227 9.34 -19.09 -33.36
C PRO A 227 8.32 -19.61 -34.38
N VAL A 228 8.78 -20.47 -35.30
CA VAL A 228 7.92 -21.26 -36.16
C VAL A 228 7.32 -22.35 -35.28
N ASN A 229 6.36 -21.98 -34.43
CA ASN A 229 5.48 -22.96 -33.82
C ASN A 229 4.52 -23.44 -34.90
N GLY A 230 4.95 -24.48 -35.61
CA GLY A 230 4.10 -25.29 -36.47
C GLY A 230 3.04 -26.01 -35.62
N ARG A 231 1.97 -25.31 -35.25
CA ARG A 231 0.65 -25.92 -35.19
C ARG A 231 -0.01 -25.65 -36.53
N GLN A 232 -0.19 -26.69 -37.33
CA GLN A 232 -1.18 -26.64 -38.39
C GLN A 232 -2.51 -26.28 -37.73
N ALA A 233 -3.06 -25.12 -38.09
CA ALA A 233 -4.45 -24.79 -37.79
C ALA A 233 -5.30 -25.91 -38.40
N THR A 234 -5.89 -26.75 -37.56
CA THR A 234 -6.92 -27.67 -38.02
C THR A 234 -8.20 -26.86 -38.24
N SER A 235 -9.04 -27.32 -39.16
CA SER A 235 -10.26 -26.64 -39.61
C SER A 235 -11.38 -26.53 -38.56
N GLN A 236 -11.06 -26.57 -37.27
CA GLN A 236 -12.02 -26.49 -36.16
C GLN A 236 -11.92 -25.22 -35.31
N ASP A 237 -10.95 -24.33 -35.54
CA ASP A 237 -10.82 -23.07 -34.77
C ASP A 237 -11.62 -21.89 -35.34
N ALA A 238 -12.49 -22.12 -36.33
CA ALA A 238 -13.42 -21.11 -36.83
C ALA A 238 -14.73 -21.16 -36.05
N VAL A 239 -14.75 -20.57 -34.84
CA VAL A 239 -16.00 -20.24 -34.14
C VAL A 239 -16.18 -18.72 -34.15
N GLU A 240 -17.05 -18.27 -35.06
CA GLU A 240 -17.89 -17.07 -35.03
C GLU A 240 -17.39 -15.82 -34.26
N PHE A 241 -16.72 -14.91 -34.98
CA PHE A 241 -16.90 -13.48 -34.70
C PHE A 241 -18.22 -13.03 -35.33
N GLY A 242 -19.26 -12.94 -34.50
CA GLY A 242 -20.55 -12.35 -34.87
C GLY A 242 -20.36 -10.92 -35.38
N SER A 243 -20.84 -10.68 -36.60
CA SER A 243 -20.85 -9.39 -37.28
C SER A 243 -21.60 -8.33 -36.48
N VAL A 244 -20.91 -7.27 -36.06
CA VAL A 244 -21.57 -6.03 -35.61
C VAL A 244 -21.98 -5.25 -36.85
N SER A 245 -23.24 -5.40 -37.26
CA SER A 245 -23.87 -4.56 -38.27
C SER A 245 -24.16 -3.18 -37.68
N SER A 246 -23.59 -2.16 -38.31
CA SER A 246 -23.87 -0.75 -38.08
C SER A 246 -25.36 -0.43 -38.32
N HIS A 247 -26.03 0.13 -37.32
CA HIS A 247 -27.28 0.86 -37.51
C HIS A 247 -27.17 2.22 -36.82
N SER A 248 -27.34 3.26 -37.62
CA SER A 248 -27.43 4.67 -37.26
C SER A 248 -28.58 4.92 -36.29
N ALA A 249 -28.29 5.54 -35.14
CA ALA A 249 -29.31 6.14 -34.29
C ALA A 249 -29.22 7.67 -34.42
N SER A 250 -30.22 8.24 -35.08
CA SER A 250 -30.47 9.67 -35.20
C SER A 250 -30.87 10.29 -33.88
N SER A 251 -30.42 11.53 -33.69
CA SER A 251 -30.75 12.50 -32.65
C SER A 251 -32.26 12.72 -32.45
N GLY A 252 -32.70 12.82 -31.20
CA GLY A 252 -34.04 13.31 -30.80
C GLY A 252 -34.22 13.34 -29.27
N PRO A 253 -34.84 14.39 -28.68
CA PRO A 253 -34.60 14.75 -27.29
C PRO A 253 -35.51 14.01 -26.29
N LEU A 254 -34.96 13.64 -25.13
CA LEU A 254 -35.74 13.16 -24.00
C LEU A 254 -36.41 14.35 -23.31
N LEU A 255 -37.71 14.49 -23.57
CA LEU A 255 -38.63 15.38 -22.87
C LEU A 255 -38.86 14.89 -21.43
N TYR A 256 -38.79 15.86 -20.52
CA TYR A 256 -39.15 15.80 -19.12
C TYR A 256 -40.68 15.72 -18.98
N THR A 257 -41.21 14.71 -18.29
CA THR A 257 -42.57 14.77 -17.72
C THR A 257 -42.65 14.00 -16.41
N ALA A 258 -43.01 14.72 -15.37
CA ALA A 258 -43.49 14.23 -14.08
C ALA A 258 -44.98 13.83 -14.17
N ALA A 259 -45.37 12.80 -13.41
CA ALA A 259 -46.74 12.53 -12.96
C ALA A 259 -46.61 11.64 -11.71
N GLN A 260 -46.88 12.09 -10.48
CA GLN A 260 -48.20 12.30 -9.86
C GLN A 260 -49.23 11.19 -10.16
N GLY A 261 -49.60 10.44 -9.10
CA GLY A 261 -51.01 10.24 -8.77
C GLY A 261 -51.56 8.80 -8.69
N ASN A 262 -51.89 8.42 -7.44
CA ASN A 262 -53.05 7.63 -6.96
C ASN A 262 -53.20 6.14 -7.33
N ALA A 263 -53.22 5.27 -6.30
CA ALA A 263 -54.41 5.01 -5.46
C ALA A 263 -53.97 4.53 -4.06
#